data_AF-A0A349KR83-F1
#
_entry.id   AF-A0A349KR83-F1
#
_cell.length_a   1.000
_cell.length_b   1.000
_cell.length_c   1.000
_cell.angle_alpha   90.00
_cell.angle_beta   90.00
_cell.angle_gamma   90.00
#
_symmetry.space_group_name_H-M   'P 1'
#
loop_
_entity.id
_entity.type
_entity.pdbx_description
1 polymer ?
#
loop_
_entity_poly.entity_id
_entity_poly.type
_entity_poly.pdbx_seq_one_letter_code
_entity_poly.pdbx_strand_id
1 'polypeptide(L)'
;MRLRNFTFSITLILCGPGVGAQDTEPELIIANPNATFLAQQRALPAAEVIARGETLYQVNCRACHGTDLRGGDQGGPNLLRSGIVLNDINGEVIGQVVSQGLGRMPGFSNLNEDDIEAVAGFIHSILATSETQGSTPPVDYDLDILVGDAAVGERYFNQECVACHSVTGDLMGISSRISDPYDLQNRWVAGGLGSRGGLTGTTTTATVTLANGDQVSGRLLRYDDFFLSLRTPAGAYRSFTRNGDAPGIVIDDPLTRHKELLAVLEDETIHDVTAYLETLK
;
A
#
# COMPACT_ATOMS: atom_id res chain seq x y z
N MET A 1 -9.96 77.42 -14.28
CA MET A 1 -8.61 77.20 -13.74
C MET A 1 -8.54 77.80 -12.34
N ARG A 2 -8.68 76.98 -11.29
CA ARG A 2 -8.37 77.31 -9.88
C ARG A 2 -8.27 76.00 -9.09
N LEU A 3 -7.08 75.79 -8.50
CA LEU A 3 -6.70 74.63 -7.71
C LEU A 3 -7.49 74.57 -6.39
N ARG A 4 -7.70 73.36 -5.86
CA ARG A 4 -7.99 73.12 -4.44
C ARG A 4 -7.00 72.11 -3.87
N ASN A 5 -6.19 72.59 -2.94
CA ASN A 5 -5.23 71.85 -2.13
C ASN A 5 -5.95 70.90 -1.18
N PHE A 6 -5.46 69.66 -1.09
CA PHE A 6 -5.81 68.71 -0.04
C PHE A 6 -4.74 68.74 1.05
N THR A 7 -5.16 69.00 2.28
CA THR A 7 -4.32 69.01 3.47
C THR A 7 -4.25 67.59 4.06
N PHE A 8 -3.02 67.15 4.33
CA PHE A 8 -2.67 65.90 5.00
C PHE A 8 -3.09 65.90 6.47
N SER A 9 -3.52 64.75 6.99
CA SER A 9 -3.52 64.47 8.43
C SER A 9 -2.83 63.13 8.66
N ILE A 10 -1.68 63.18 9.34
CA ILE A 10 -0.84 62.04 9.73
C ILE A 10 -1.36 61.54 11.08
N THR A 11 -1.74 60.26 11.15
CA THR A 11 -1.91 59.55 12.43
C THR A 11 -0.81 58.53 12.57
N LEU A 12 0.08 58.80 13.52
CA LEU A 12 1.14 57.93 14.01
C LEU A 12 0.51 56.80 14.84
N ILE A 13 0.66 55.54 14.43
CA ILE A 13 0.37 54.38 15.29
C ILE A 13 1.68 53.70 15.64
N LEU A 14 1.93 53.62 16.94
CA LEU A 14 3.13 53.06 17.57
C LEU A 14 3.28 51.55 17.29
N CYS A 15 4.54 51.17 17.16
CA CYS A 15 5.07 49.81 17.15
C CYS A 15 4.74 49.07 18.46
N GLY A 16 4.19 47.86 18.36
CA GLY A 16 4.13 46.86 19.43
C GLY A 16 4.98 45.64 19.04
N PRO A 17 5.70 44.99 19.97
CA PRO A 17 6.65 43.94 19.65
C PRO A 17 5.97 42.57 19.54
N GLY A 18 6.44 41.78 18.56
CA GLY A 18 6.49 40.32 18.62
C GLY A 18 5.15 39.58 18.60
N VAL A 19 4.66 39.26 17.40
CA VAL A 19 3.98 37.98 17.18
C VAL A 19 5.01 37.06 16.54
N GLY A 20 5.29 35.96 17.24
CA GLY A 20 6.23 34.92 16.80
C GLY A 20 5.83 34.36 15.43
N ALA A 21 6.83 33.88 14.71
CA ALA A 21 6.64 33.00 13.57
C ALA A 21 5.63 31.92 13.97
N GLN A 22 4.46 31.94 13.34
CA GLN A 22 3.56 30.81 13.39
C GLN A 22 4.25 29.72 12.58
N ASP A 23 4.55 28.61 13.24
CA ASP A 23 4.91 27.35 12.61
C ASP A 23 3.74 26.93 11.71
N THR A 24 3.73 27.41 10.47
CA THR A 24 2.85 26.88 9.44
C THR A 24 3.49 25.58 8.96
N GLU A 25 3.27 24.50 9.72
CA GLU A 25 3.40 23.16 9.18
C GLU A 25 2.56 23.13 7.90
N PRO A 26 3.17 22.91 6.71
CA PRO A 26 2.43 23.02 5.46
C PRO A 26 1.30 21.99 5.48
N GLU A 27 0.07 22.44 5.21
CA GLU A 27 -1.11 21.58 5.21
C GLU A 27 -0.92 20.48 4.16
N LEU A 28 -0.77 19.23 4.62
CA LEU A 28 -0.66 18.08 3.73
C LEU A 28 -2.01 17.88 3.04
N ILE A 29 -2.09 18.26 1.76
CA ILE A 29 -3.26 17.94 0.94
C ILE A 29 -3.21 16.44 0.62
N ILE A 30 -4.08 15.66 1.25
CA ILE A 30 -4.18 14.21 1.04
C ILE A 30 -5.00 13.95 -0.23
N ALA A 31 -4.34 13.57 -1.31
CA ALA A 31 -4.95 13.11 -2.55
C ALA A 31 -5.35 11.63 -2.53
N ASN A 32 -4.63 10.78 -1.79
CA ASN A 32 -4.99 9.37 -1.62
C ASN A 32 -4.87 8.91 -0.16
N PRO A 33 -5.96 8.97 0.64
CA PRO A 33 -5.91 8.58 2.05
C PRO A 33 -5.66 7.08 2.26
N ASN A 34 -5.76 6.26 1.20
CA ASN A 34 -5.58 4.81 1.26
C ASN A 34 -4.14 4.36 0.90
N ALA A 35 -3.27 5.28 0.48
CA ALA A 35 -1.89 4.92 0.16
C ALA A 35 -1.09 4.56 1.43
N THR A 36 -0.12 3.63 1.34
CA THR A 36 0.64 3.13 2.51
C THR A 36 1.69 4.13 3.00
N PHE A 37 2.25 4.92 2.08
CA PHE A 37 3.37 5.81 2.34
C PHE A 37 2.95 7.26 2.13
N LEU A 38 3.40 8.18 2.99
CA LEU A 38 3.09 9.61 2.93
C LEU A 38 3.39 10.21 1.54
N ALA A 39 4.49 9.80 0.92
CA ALA A 39 4.89 10.20 -0.43
C ALA A 39 3.86 9.88 -1.54
N GLN A 40 2.97 8.92 -1.31
CA GLN A 40 1.89 8.51 -2.22
C GLN A 40 0.53 9.12 -1.83
N GLN A 41 0.43 9.71 -0.64
CA GLN A 41 -0.81 10.32 -0.14
C GLN A 41 -0.96 11.77 -0.57
N ARG A 42 0.14 12.47 -0.91
CA ARG A 42 0.17 13.90 -1.23
C ARG A 42 -0.46 14.26 -2.58
N ALA A 43 -1.00 15.48 -2.67
CA ALA A 43 -1.39 16.09 -3.93
C ALA A 43 -0.16 16.38 -4.81
N LEU A 44 -0.26 16.06 -6.09
CA LEU A 44 0.74 16.43 -7.09
C LEU A 44 0.48 17.86 -7.57
N PRO A 45 1.54 18.61 -7.95
CA PRO A 45 1.37 19.92 -8.57
C PRO A 45 0.70 19.80 -9.94
N ALA A 46 0.30 20.95 -10.51
CA ALA A 46 -0.32 20.98 -11.85
C ALA A 46 0.57 20.31 -12.91
N ALA A 47 -0.05 19.72 -13.93
CA ALA A 47 0.65 18.95 -14.97
C ALA A 47 1.74 19.77 -15.69
N GLU A 48 1.53 21.07 -15.85
CA GLU A 48 2.49 21.99 -16.47
C GLU A 48 3.75 22.18 -15.59
N VAL A 49 3.58 22.19 -14.27
CA VAL A 49 4.69 22.27 -13.31
C VAL A 49 5.49 20.97 -13.33
N ILE A 50 4.81 19.83 -13.38
CA ILE A 50 5.45 18.51 -13.52
C ILE A 50 6.27 18.44 -14.82
N ALA A 51 5.71 18.88 -15.95
CA ALA A 51 6.39 18.86 -17.25
C ALA A 51 7.62 19.80 -17.28
N ARG A 52 7.55 20.97 -16.63
CA ARG A 52 8.71 21.85 -16.43
C ARG A 52 9.78 21.15 -15.58
N GLY A 53 9.36 20.54 -14.47
CA GLY A 53 10.22 19.78 -13.57
C GLY A 53 10.94 18.63 -14.25
N GLU A 54 10.23 17.88 -15.10
CA GLU A 54 10.80 16.82 -15.93
C GLU A 54 11.91 17.38 -16.82
N THR A 55 11.65 18.47 -17.53
CA THR A 55 12.64 19.10 -18.42
C THR A 55 13.90 19.49 -17.65
N LEU A 56 13.74 20.13 -16.49
CA LEU A 56 14.86 20.52 -15.62
C LEU A 56 15.62 19.30 -15.09
N TYR A 57 14.92 18.24 -14.69
CA TYR A 57 15.52 16.99 -14.23
C TYR A 57 16.34 16.31 -15.33
N GLN A 58 15.80 16.25 -16.56
CA GLN A 58 16.47 15.65 -17.71
C GLN A 58 17.80 16.36 -18.04
N VAL A 59 17.85 17.68 -17.85
CA VAL A 59 19.04 18.50 -18.11
C VAL A 59 20.05 18.42 -16.98
N ASN A 60 19.60 18.51 -15.72
CA ASN A 60 20.49 18.75 -14.58
C ASN A 60 20.78 17.50 -13.72
N CYS A 61 19.86 16.53 -13.68
CA CYS A 61 19.85 15.48 -12.65
C CYS A 61 20.02 14.07 -13.23
N ARG A 62 19.46 13.81 -14.42
CA ARG A 62 19.43 12.49 -15.09
C ARG A 62 20.78 11.80 -15.14
N ALA A 63 21.86 12.51 -15.43
CA ALA A 63 23.15 11.87 -15.69
C ALA A 63 23.67 11.07 -14.47
N CYS A 64 23.35 11.54 -13.26
CA CYS A 64 23.67 10.85 -12.02
C CYS A 64 22.52 9.98 -11.52
N HIS A 65 21.26 10.42 -11.65
CA HIS A 65 20.12 9.75 -11.03
C HIS A 65 19.28 8.87 -11.97
N GLY A 66 19.64 8.79 -13.25
CA GLY A 66 18.94 8.00 -14.28
C GLY A 66 17.71 8.73 -14.83
N THR A 67 17.24 8.33 -16.01
CA THR A 67 15.99 8.88 -16.59
C THR A 67 14.76 8.50 -15.79
N ASP A 68 14.82 7.36 -15.11
CA ASP A 68 13.76 6.74 -14.35
C ASP A 68 13.99 6.82 -12.83
N LEU A 69 14.93 7.68 -12.40
CA LEU A 69 15.26 7.95 -11.00
C LEU A 69 15.90 6.77 -10.26
N ARG A 70 16.28 5.68 -10.95
CA ARG A 70 16.84 4.47 -10.33
C ARG A 70 18.37 4.47 -10.17
N GLY A 71 19.02 5.58 -10.47
CA GLY A 71 20.48 5.70 -10.53
C GLY A 71 20.97 5.71 -11.97
N GLY A 72 21.90 6.60 -12.27
CA GLY A 72 22.44 6.83 -13.61
C GLY A 72 23.91 6.44 -13.73
N ASP A 73 24.43 6.52 -14.94
CA ASP A 73 25.77 6.04 -15.31
C ASP A 73 26.91 6.75 -14.55
N GLN A 74 26.66 7.96 -14.02
CA GLN A 74 27.62 8.69 -13.19
C GLN A 74 27.59 8.29 -11.70
N GLY A 75 26.80 7.28 -11.33
CA GLY A 75 26.83 6.67 -9.99
C GLY A 75 26.05 7.45 -8.92
N GLY A 76 25.03 8.22 -9.29
CA GLY A 76 24.12 8.82 -8.33
C GLY A 76 23.15 7.79 -7.73
N PRO A 77 22.64 8.04 -6.51
CA PRO A 77 21.74 7.11 -5.83
C PRO A 77 20.37 7.00 -6.52
N ASN A 78 19.72 5.86 -6.29
CA ASN A 78 18.32 5.64 -6.63
C ASN A 78 17.43 6.56 -5.77
N LEU A 79 16.80 7.54 -6.40
CA LEU A 79 15.93 8.51 -5.74
C LEU A 79 14.62 7.88 -5.27
N LEU A 80 14.10 6.87 -5.97
CA LEU A 80 12.85 6.19 -5.59
C LEU A 80 12.96 5.43 -4.26
N ARG A 81 14.18 5.12 -3.80
CA ARG A 81 14.45 4.46 -2.51
C ARG A 81 15.20 5.37 -1.52
N SER A 82 15.32 6.65 -1.83
CA SER A 82 16.04 7.60 -0.99
C SER A 82 15.17 8.05 0.18
N GLY A 83 15.69 7.95 1.41
CA GLY A 83 15.02 8.49 2.59
C GLY A 83 14.76 9.99 2.47
N ILE A 84 15.58 10.75 1.73
CA ILE A 84 15.35 12.18 1.49
C ILE A 84 14.05 12.37 0.71
N VAL A 85 13.88 11.65 -0.40
CA VAL A 85 12.71 11.80 -1.27
C VAL A 85 11.46 11.20 -0.63
N LEU A 86 11.59 10.10 0.10
CA LEU A 86 10.45 9.43 0.75
C LEU A 86 9.90 10.19 1.96
N ASN A 87 10.70 11.07 2.57
CA ASN A 87 10.28 11.91 3.70
C ASN A 87 10.02 13.38 3.30
N ASP A 88 10.23 13.73 2.03
CA ASP A 88 9.92 15.05 1.51
C ASP A 88 8.44 15.15 1.16
N ILE A 89 7.81 16.28 1.46
CA ILE A 89 6.38 16.51 1.22
C ILE A 89 6.18 17.49 0.06
N ASN A 90 6.71 18.70 0.20
CA ASN A 90 6.52 19.85 -0.70
C ASN A 90 7.84 20.36 -1.32
N GLY A 91 8.89 19.55 -1.32
CA GLY A 91 10.22 19.92 -1.80
C GLY A 91 11.11 20.55 -0.74
N GLU A 92 10.73 20.56 0.54
CA GLU A 92 11.50 21.20 1.61
C GLU A 92 12.85 20.51 1.90
N VAL A 93 12.90 19.19 1.81
CA VAL A 93 14.10 18.38 2.02
C VAL A 93 14.90 18.25 0.73
N ILE A 94 14.21 17.97 -0.39
CA ILE A 94 14.81 17.88 -1.73
C ILE A 94 15.43 19.23 -2.09
N GLY A 95 14.72 20.33 -1.85
CA GLY A 95 15.17 21.66 -2.19
C GLY A 95 16.39 22.11 -1.39
N GLN A 96 16.48 21.72 -0.12
CA GLN A 96 17.71 21.93 0.65
C GLN A 96 18.91 21.18 0.02
N VAL A 97 18.72 19.92 -0.36
CA VAL A 97 19.78 19.10 -0.97
C VAL A 97 20.17 19.62 -2.35
N VAL A 98 19.21 20.02 -3.19
CA VAL A 98 19.47 20.56 -4.53
C VAL A 98 20.18 21.91 -4.45
N SER A 99 19.80 22.78 -3.51
CA SER A 99 20.43 24.10 -3.36
C SER A 99 21.84 24.02 -2.77
N GLN A 100 22.05 23.21 -1.74
CA GLN A 100 23.32 23.16 -0.98
C GLN A 100 24.28 22.07 -1.48
N GLY A 101 23.77 21.05 -2.17
CA GLY A 101 24.50 19.84 -2.50
C GLY A 101 24.61 18.87 -1.32
N LEU A 102 24.95 17.62 -1.62
CA LEU A 102 25.18 16.59 -0.61
C LEU A 102 26.20 15.55 -1.10
N GLY A 103 27.32 15.43 -0.39
CA GLY A 103 28.39 14.50 -0.74
C GLY A 103 28.99 14.81 -2.12
N ARG A 104 28.75 13.94 -3.10
CA ARG A 104 29.19 14.13 -4.50
C ARG A 104 28.21 14.93 -5.37
N MET A 105 26.98 15.14 -4.90
CA MET A 105 26.00 15.96 -5.59
C MET A 105 26.33 17.45 -5.38
N PRO A 106 26.61 18.22 -6.44
CA PRO A 106 26.86 19.65 -6.30
C PRO A 106 25.58 20.39 -5.91
N GLY A 107 25.73 21.57 -5.31
CA GLY A 107 24.63 22.53 -5.17
C GLY A 107 24.36 23.23 -6.51
N PHE A 108 23.08 23.41 -6.85
CA PHE A 108 22.63 23.96 -8.12
C PHE A 108 22.19 25.42 -7.96
N SER A 109 23.15 26.34 -7.96
CA SER A 109 22.88 27.79 -7.86
C SER A 109 22.22 28.40 -9.10
N ASN A 110 22.15 27.65 -10.20
CA ASN A 110 21.51 28.05 -11.45
C ASN A 110 19.99 27.77 -11.47
N LEU A 111 19.45 27.10 -10.45
CA LEU A 111 18.02 26.83 -10.29
C LEU A 111 17.45 27.77 -9.22
N ASN A 112 16.34 28.45 -9.54
CA ASN A 112 15.60 29.22 -8.54
C ASN A 112 14.66 28.32 -7.74
N GLU A 113 13.96 28.89 -6.76
CA GLU A 113 13.04 28.17 -5.87
C GLU A 113 11.93 27.47 -6.66
N ASP A 114 11.29 28.16 -7.62
CA ASP A 114 10.24 27.57 -8.48
C ASP A 114 10.77 26.40 -9.33
N ASP A 115 12.02 26.49 -9.82
CA ASP A 115 12.66 25.41 -10.58
C ASP A 115 12.89 24.18 -9.70
N ILE A 116 13.33 24.39 -8.47
CA ILE A 116 13.57 23.34 -7.48
C ILE A 116 12.26 22.68 -7.07
N GLU A 117 11.21 23.47 -6.81
CA GLU A 117 9.87 22.98 -6.52
C GLU A 117 9.31 22.15 -7.69
N ALA A 118 9.49 22.62 -8.93
CA ALA A 118 9.08 21.87 -10.11
C ALA A 118 9.81 20.52 -10.22
N VAL A 119 11.13 20.49 -9.99
CA VAL A 119 11.92 19.25 -9.98
C VAL A 119 11.46 18.29 -8.89
N ALA A 120 11.20 18.79 -7.67
CA ALA A 120 10.64 17.98 -6.59
C ALA A 120 9.26 17.42 -6.98
N GLY A 121 8.38 18.26 -7.54
CA GLY A 121 7.08 17.87 -8.05
C GLY A 121 7.13 16.75 -9.10
N PHE A 122 8.09 16.81 -10.02
CA PHE A 122 8.33 15.73 -10.99
C PHE A 122 8.82 14.43 -10.32
N ILE A 123 9.78 14.51 -9.40
CA ILE A 123 10.25 13.33 -8.64
C ILE A 123 9.07 12.68 -7.89
N HIS A 124 8.20 13.52 -7.32
CA HIS A 124 7.01 13.09 -6.61
C HIS A 124 5.97 12.45 -7.52
N SER A 125 5.76 12.99 -8.72
CA SER A 125 4.84 12.41 -9.69
C SER A 125 5.28 11.02 -10.10
N ILE A 126 6.59 10.80 -10.32
CA ILE A 126 7.10 9.46 -10.63
C ILE A 126 6.86 8.50 -9.48
N LEU A 127 7.05 8.90 -8.22
CA LEU A 127 6.75 8.03 -7.07
C LEU A 127 5.26 7.71 -6.91
N ALA A 128 4.39 8.66 -7.24
CA ALA A 128 2.95 8.50 -7.16
C ALA A 128 2.40 7.63 -8.30
N THR A 129 2.99 7.69 -9.49
CA THR A 129 2.54 6.94 -10.69
C THR A 129 3.38 5.71 -10.99
N SER A 130 4.54 5.54 -10.33
CA SER A 130 5.36 4.35 -10.51
C SER A 130 4.59 3.14 -10.01
N GLU A 131 4.34 2.21 -10.91
CA GLU A 131 3.74 0.97 -10.53
C GLU A 131 4.64 0.20 -9.56
N THR A 132 4.00 -0.56 -8.67
CA THR A 132 4.72 -1.43 -7.75
C THR A 132 5.57 -2.44 -8.51
N GLN A 133 6.69 -2.86 -7.93
CA GLN A 133 7.53 -3.87 -8.55
C GLN A 133 6.74 -5.18 -8.72
N GLY A 134 6.57 -5.63 -9.97
CA GLY A 134 5.75 -6.80 -10.32
C GLY A 134 4.38 -6.47 -10.91
N SER A 135 4.03 -5.18 -11.07
CA SER A 135 2.84 -4.78 -11.81
C SER A 135 2.95 -5.16 -13.30
N THR A 136 1.80 -5.52 -13.89
CA THR A 136 1.67 -5.84 -15.32
C THR A 136 1.91 -4.59 -16.15
N PRO A 137 2.62 -4.67 -17.30
CA PRO A 137 2.78 -3.52 -18.18
C PRO A 137 1.43 -2.89 -18.53
N PRO A 138 1.33 -1.55 -18.62
CA PRO A 138 0.09 -0.91 -19.02
C PRO A 138 -0.30 -1.40 -20.42
N VAL A 139 -1.50 -1.96 -20.51
CA VAL A 139 -2.11 -2.44 -21.76
C VAL A 139 -3.24 -1.49 -22.18
N ASP A 140 -3.37 -1.23 -23.48
CA ASP A 140 -4.40 -0.33 -24.04
C ASP A 140 -5.71 -1.08 -24.38
N TYR A 141 -6.04 -2.09 -23.58
CA TYR A 141 -7.28 -2.83 -23.69
C TYR A 141 -7.80 -3.18 -22.29
N ASP A 142 -9.13 -3.16 -22.13
CA ASP A 142 -9.77 -3.62 -20.90
C ASP A 142 -9.54 -5.13 -20.76
N LEU A 143 -8.84 -5.51 -19.69
CA LEU A 143 -8.70 -6.90 -19.26
C LEU A 143 -9.98 -7.29 -18.51
N ASP A 144 -10.91 -7.95 -19.20
CA ASP A 144 -12.03 -8.60 -18.54
C ASP A 144 -11.58 -9.98 -18.02
N ILE A 145 -11.73 -10.19 -16.72
CA ILE A 145 -11.38 -11.45 -16.04
C ILE A 145 -12.55 -12.43 -15.98
N LEU A 146 -13.77 -11.98 -16.27
CA LEU A 146 -15.01 -12.79 -16.25
C LEU A 146 -15.19 -13.57 -17.56
N VAL A 147 -14.17 -14.35 -17.93
CA VAL A 147 -14.15 -15.13 -19.18
C VAL A 147 -14.57 -16.60 -19.02
N GLY A 148 -14.83 -17.04 -17.79
CA GLY A 148 -15.19 -18.43 -17.46
C GLY A 148 -16.66 -18.78 -17.63
N ASP A 149 -16.97 -20.08 -17.56
CA ASP A 149 -18.32 -20.63 -17.56
C ASP A 149 -18.84 -20.77 -16.12
N ALA A 150 -19.78 -19.90 -15.75
CA ALA A 150 -20.40 -19.89 -14.43
C ALA A 150 -21.07 -21.23 -14.05
N ALA A 151 -21.58 -22.01 -15.01
CA ALA A 151 -22.18 -23.32 -14.73
C ALA A 151 -21.12 -24.40 -14.47
N VAL A 152 -19.91 -24.27 -15.03
CA VAL A 152 -18.76 -25.11 -14.64
C VAL A 152 -18.29 -24.70 -13.24
N GLY A 153 -18.15 -23.39 -13.00
CA GLY A 153 -17.75 -22.83 -11.72
C GLY A 153 -18.67 -23.23 -10.57
N GLU A 154 -19.99 -23.19 -10.79
CA GLU A 154 -20.97 -23.65 -9.81
C GLU A 154 -20.77 -25.12 -9.44
N ARG A 155 -20.51 -25.99 -10.42
CA ARG A 155 -20.27 -27.42 -10.17
C ARG A 155 -19.00 -27.63 -9.36
N TYR A 156 -17.94 -26.92 -9.69
CA TYR A 156 -16.69 -26.96 -8.93
C TYR A 156 -16.89 -26.46 -7.50
N PHE A 157 -17.56 -25.32 -7.33
CA PHE A 157 -17.89 -24.75 -6.03
C PHE A 157 -18.68 -25.74 -5.15
N ASN A 158 -19.68 -26.40 -5.74
CA ASN A 158 -20.49 -27.40 -5.07
C ASN A 158 -19.74 -28.69 -4.68
N GLN A 159 -18.55 -28.92 -5.25
CA GLN A 159 -17.70 -30.05 -4.91
C GLN A 159 -16.64 -29.67 -3.87
N GLU A 160 -16.05 -28.48 -4.02
CA GLU A 160 -14.82 -28.10 -3.30
C GLU A 160 -15.05 -27.09 -2.18
N CYS A 161 -16.08 -26.26 -2.27
CA CYS A 161 -16.24 -25.07 -1.41
C CYS A 161 -17.37 -25.21 -0.39
N VAL A 162 -18.44 -25.93 -0.73
CA VAL A 162 -19.67 -26.01 0.09
C VAL A 162 -19.50 -26.71 1.45
N ALA A 163 -18.38 -27.41 1.67
CA ALA A 163 -18.06 -28.00 2.97
C ALA A 163 -17.85 -26.91 4.05
N CYS A 164 -17.45 -25.70 3.63
CA CYS A 164 -17.17 -24.58 4.53
C CYS A 164 -18.00 -23.33 4.21
N HIS A 165 -18.34 -23.11 2.93
CA HIS A 165 -19.01 -21.90 2.47
C HIS A 165 -20.45 -22.13 2.06
N SER A 166 -21.31 -21.12 2.26
CA SER A 166 -22.71 -21.13 1.88
C SER A 166 -23.06 -19.88 1.08
N VAL A 167 -23.62 -20.08 -0.12
CA VAL A 167 -24.12 -19.00 -0.99
C VAL A 167 -25.32 -18.25 -0.39
N THR A 168 -26.00 -18.85 0.60
CA THR A 168 -27.07 -18.21 1.38
C THR A 168 -26.60 -17.74 2.77
N GLY A 169 -25.33 -17.99 3.10
CA GLY A 169 -24.73 -17.67 4.39
C GLY A 169 -23.62 -16.64 4.22
N ASP A 170 -22.39 -17.08 4.44
CA ASP A 170 -21.20 -16.22 4.43
C ASP A 170 -20.88 -15.63 3.05
N LEU A 171 -21.27 -16.31 1.96
CA LEU A 171 -21.07 -15.81 0.59
C LEU A 171 -22.30 -15.11 -0.02
N MET A 172 -23.40 -14.97 0.73
CA MET A 172 -24.60 -14.30 0.23
C MET A 172 -24.27 -12.87 -0.20
N GLY A 173 -24.46 -12.54 -1.48
CA GLY A 173 -24.15 -11.22 -2.03
C GLY A 173 -22.67 -10.85 -2.04
N ILE A 174 -21.79 -11.83 -2.19
CA ILE A 174 -20.34 -11.58 -2.24
C ILE A 174 -19.94 -10.66 -3.41
N SER A 175 -20.57 -10.80 -4.58
CA SER A 175 -20.30 -9.95 -5.75
C SER A 175 -20.70 -8.50 -5.50
N SER A 176 -21.79 -8.27 -4.74
CA SER A 176 -22.18 -6.92 -4.31
C SER A 176 -21.22 -6.31 -3.29
N ARG A 177 -20.50 -7.13 -2.50
CA ARG A 177 -19.50 -6.67 -1.52
C ARG A 177 -18.11 -6.47 -2.13
N ILE A 178 -17.75 -7.28 -3.12
CA ILE A 178 -16.47 -7.24 -3.82
C ILE A 178 -16.82 -7.07 -5.30
N SER A 179 -17.09 -5.81 -5.66
CA SER A 179 -17.65 -5.45 -6.97
C SER A 179 -16.63 -5.48 -8.11
N ASP A 180 -15.33 -5.44 -7.78
CA ASP A 180 -14.27 -5.63 -8.76
C ASP A 180 -14.00 -7.13 -8.95
N PRO A 181 -14.21 -7.69 -10.15
CA PRO A 181 -13.99 -9.11 -10.43
C PRO A 181 -12.55 -9.59 -10.18
N TYR A 182 -11.56 -8.71 -10.38
CA TYR A 182 -10.16 -9.05 -10.11
C TYR A 182 -9.92 -9.22 -8.60
N ASP A 183 -10.42 -8.30 -7.78
CA ASP A 183 -10.41 -8.44 -6.33
C ASP A 183 -11.21 -9.67 -5.85
N LEU A 184 -12.35 -9.97 -6.48
CA LEU A 184 -13.15 -11.16 -6.17
C LEU A 184 -12.36 -12.45 -6.41
N GLN A 185 -11.71 -12.57 -7.58
CA GLN A 185 -10.87 -13.70 -7.94
C GLN A 185 -9.74 -13.90 -6.91
N ASN A 186 -8.95 -12.83 -6.68
CA ASN A 186 -7.84 -12.86 -5.75
C ASN A 186 -8.29 -13.24 -4.33
N ARG A 187 -9.46 -12.74 -3.92
CA ARG A 187 -10.01 -13.00 -2.60
C ARG A 187 -10.28 -14.48 -2.40
N TRP A 188 -11.00 -15.15 -3.31
CA TRP A 188 -11.38 -16.54 -3.08
C TRP A 188 -10.20 -17.49 -3.33
N VAL A 189 -9.33 -17.23 -4.32
CA VAL A 189 -8.11 -18.02 -4.56
C VAL A 189 -7.24 -18.03 -3.30
N ALA A 190 -7.07 -16.87 -2.67
CA ALA A 190 -6.29 -16.74 -1.44
C ALA A 190 -7.03 -17.16 -0.16
N GLY A 191 -8.29 -17.61 -0.24
CA GLY A 191 -9.11 -17.93 0.94
C GLY A 191 -9.40 -16.74 1.85
N GLY A 192 -9.40 -15.54 1.30
CA GLY A 192 -9.56 -14.31 2.05
C GLY A 192 -8.27 -13.78 2.69
N LEU A 193 -7.11 -14.15 2.14
CA LEU A 193 -5.82 -13.51 2.41
C LEU A 193 -5.49 -12.50 1.29
N GLY A 194 -6.20 -11.37 1.24
CA GLY A 194 -5.98 -10.31 0.24
C GLY A 194 -5.92 -8.92 0.88
N SER A 195 -4.87 -8.16 0.51
CA SER A 195 -4.45 -6.79 0.85
C SER A 195 -5.20 -6.01 1.95
N ARG A 196 -4.50 -5.76 3.06
CA ARG A 196 -4.83 -4.75 4.09
C ARG A 196 -6.11 -5.00 4.89
N GLY A 197 -5.99 -5.95 5.80
CA GLY A 197 -6.99 -6.22 6.82
C GLY A 197 -6.88 -7.67 7.20
N GLY A 198 -6.12 -7.96 8.25
CA GLY A 198 -5.97 -9.33 8.75
C GLY A 198 -7.33 -9.99 8.94
N LEU A 199 -7.39 -11.30 8.68
CA LEU A 199 -8.54 -12.19 8.84
C LEU A 199 -9.44 -11.78 10.01
N THR A 200 -10.47 -10.98 9.76
CA THR A 200 -11.53 -10.76 10.74
C THR A 200 -12.50 -11.92 10.59
N GLY A 201 -12.31 -12.97 11.39
CA GLY A 201 -13.34 -13.99 11.60
C GLY A 201 -12.85 -15.42 11.75
N THR A 202 -11.72 -15.78 11.16
CA THR A 202 -11.22 -17.17 11.16
C THR A 202 -9.82 -17.22 11.78
N THR A 203 -9.75 -17.68 13.04
CA THR A 203 -8.48 -17.87 13.73
C THR A 203 -8.10 -19.34 13.73
N THR A 204 -6.90 -19.66 13.24
CA THR A 204 -6.31 -20.98 13.43
C THR A 204 -6.28 -21.35 14.91
N THR A 205 -6.78 -22.52 15.26
CA THR A 205 -6.73 -23.05 16.63
C THR A 205 -5.81 -24.25 16.70
N ALA A 206 -5.31 -24.54 17.90
CA ALA A 206 -4.53 -25.73 18.16
C ALA A 206 -5.03 -26.41 19.42
N THR A 207 -5.04 -27.74 19.40
CA THR A 207 -5.30 -28.61 20.54
C THR A 207 -4.04 -29.41 20.82
N VAL A 208 -3.50 -29.23 22.02
CA VAL A 208 -2.29 -29.91 22.49
C VAL A 208 -2.68 -30.98 23.50
N THR A 209 -2.30 -32.22 23.23
CA THR A 209 -2.47 -33.37 24.14
C THR A 209 -1.19 -33.57 24.93
N LEU A 210 -1.27 -33.35 26.25
CA LEU A 210 -0.17 -33.50 27.20
C LEU A 210 0.12 -34.98 27.49
N ALA A 211 1.29 -35.26 28.06
CA ALA A 211 1.73 -36.62 28.37
C ALA A 211 0.80 -37.37 29.36
N ASN A 212 0.07 -36.63 30.19
CA ASN A 212 -0.94 -37.19 31.10
C ASN A 212 -2.31 -37.41 30.44
N GLY A 213 -2.46 -37.11 29.15
CA GLY A 213 -3.70 -37.20 28.38
C GLY A 213 -4.56 -35.92 28.42
N ASP A 214 -4.22 -34.93 29.25
CA ASP A 214 -4.97 -33.69 29.32
C ASP A 214 -4.83 -32.89 28.01
N GLN A 215 -5.91 -32.23 27.59
CA GLN A 215 -5.90 -31.39 26.40
C GLN A 215 -5.93 -29.91 26.76
N VAL A 216 -5.16 -29.12 26.02
CA VAL A 216 -5.18 -27.66 26.08
C VAL A 216 -5.43 -27.12 24.69
N SER A 217 -6.58 -26.46 24.52
CA SER A 217 -6.97 -25.86 23.25
C SER A 217 -7.02 -24.34 23.32
N GLY A 218 -6.76 -23.69 22.19
CA GLY A 218 -6.90 -22.24 22.08
C GLY A 218 -6.48 -21.72 20.71
N ARG A 219 -6.53 -20.39 20.57
CA ARG A 219 -6.05 -19.70 19.37
C ARG A 219 -4.55 -19.91 19.24
N LEU A 220 -4.10 -20.39 18.08
CA LEU A 220 -2.69 -20.56 17.78
C LEU A 220 -2.00 -19.19 17.69
N LEU A 221 -0.87 -19.04 18.37
CA LEU A 221 -0.05 -17.83 18.33
C LEU A 221 1.28 -18.07 17.60
N ARG A 222 1.88 -19.24 17.80
CA ARG A 222 3.13 -19.64 17.15
C ARG A 222 3.21 -21.15 17.01
N TYR A 223 3.73 -21.61 15.89
CA TYR A 223 4.05 -23.02 15.63
C TYR A 223 5.35 -23.08 14.82
N ASP A 224 6.38 -23.71 15.38
CA ASP A 224 7.66 -23.98 14.72
C ASP A 224 8.23 -25.31 15.23
N ASP A 225 9.43 -25.69 14.78
CA ASP A 225 10.06 -26.97 15.09
C ASP A 225 10.36 -27.18 16.58
N PHE A 226 10.43 -26.12 17.38
CA PHE A 226 10.82 -26.14 18.79
C PHE A 226 9.65 -25.88 19.72
N PHE A 227 8.68 -25.06 19.32
CA PHE A 227 7.62 -24.58 20.19
C PHE A 227 6.26 -24.46 19.49
N LEU A 228 5.22 -24.72 20.29
CA LEU A 228 3.87 -24.26 20.00
C LEU A 228 3.40 -23.36 21.13
N SER A 229 2.83 -22.21 20.79
CA SER A 229 2.14 -21.36 21.77
C SER A 229 0.72 -21.01 21.33
N LEU A 230 -0.17 -20.92 22.31
CA LEU A 230 -1.58 -20.65 22.12
C LEU A 230 -2.12 -19.73 23.22
N ARG A 231 -3.27 -19.13 22.96
CA ARG A 231 -4.08 -18.42 23.95
C ARG A 231 -5.38 -19.17 24.19
N THR A 232 -5.62 -19.60 25.43
CA THR A 232 -6.84 -20.32 25.80
C THR A 232 -8.06 -19.39 25.73
N PRO A 233 -9.30 -19.93 25.69
CA PRO A 233 -10.52 -19.12 25.75
C PRO A 233 -10.61 -18.22 26.99
N ALA A 234 -10.02 -18.65 28.12
CA ALA A 234 -9.89 -17.85 29.34
C ALA A 234 -8.83 -16.74 29.26
N GLY A 235 -8.17 -16.56 28.11
CA GLY A 235 -7.16 -15.53 27.86
C GLY A 235 -5.74 -15.92 28.30
N ALA A 236 -5.53 -17.10 28.88
CA ALA A 236 -4.22 -17.53 29.36
C ALA A 236 -3.27 -17.90 28.22
N TYR A 237 -2.04 -17.40 28.26
CA TYR A 237 -0.97 -17.84 27.36
C TYR A 237 -0.44 -19.20 27.81
N ARG A 238 -0.27 -20.12 26.86
CA ARG A 238 0.32 -21.44 27.08
C ARG A 238 1.37 -21.68 26.00
N SER A 239 2.50 -22.25 26.39
CA SER A 239 3.59 -22.61 25.49
C SER A 239 4.06 -24.01 25.80
N PHE A 240 4.39 -24.76 24.76
CA PHE A 240 4.79 -26.16 24.84
C PHE A 240 6.03 -26.37 23.97
N THR A 241 7.05 -27.00 24.53
CA THR A 241 8.24 -27.44 23.78
C THR A 241 7.88 -28.67 22.96
N ARG A 242 8.30 -28.70 21.71
CA ARG A 242 8.18 -29.84 20.80
C ARG A 242 9.47 -30.64 20.79
N ASN A 243 9.35 -31.95 20.94
CA ASN A 243 10.44 -32.91 20.85
C ASN A 243 9.97 -34.07 19.96
N GLY A 244 10.24 -33.98 18.66
CA GLY A 244 9.65 -34.88 17.67
C GLY A 244 8.12 -34.75 17.66
N ASP A 245 7.43 -35.89 17.83
CA ASP A 245 5.96 -35.96 17.78
C ASP A 245 5.27 -35.62 19.12
N ALA A 246 6.04 -35.27 20.16
CA ALA A 246 5.52 -34.89 21.47
C ALA A 246 5.62 -33.37 21.72
N PRO A 247 4.59 -32.72 22.32
CA PRO A 247 3.27 -33.26 22.62
C PRO A 247 2.46 -33.55 21.35
N GLY A 248 1.40 -34.36 21.46
CA GLY A 248 0.48 -34.56 20.34
C GLY A 248 -0.24 -33.25 20.02
N ILE A 249 -0.19 -32.81 18.77
CA ILE A 249 -0.71 -31.51 18.33
C ILE A 249 -1.69 -31.73 17.18
N VAL A 250 -2.89 -31.16 17.31
CA VAL A 250 -3.87 -31.04 16.23
C VAL A 250 -4.07 -29.56 15.96
N ILE A 251 -3.81 -29.13 14.71
CA ILE A 251 -4.05 -27.76 14.26
C ILE A 251 -5.30 -27.76 13.41
N ASP A 252 -6.23 -26.88 13.73
CA ASP A 252 -7.43 -26.60 12.95
C ASP A 252 -7.24 -25.23 12.28
N ASP A 253 -6.86 -25.28 11.00
CA ASP A 253 -6.65 -24.10 10.17
C ASP A 253 -7.74 -24.01 9.09
N PRO A 254 -8.66 -23.03 9.18
CA PRO A 254 -9.75 -22.87 8.21
C PRO A 254 -9.27 -22.55 6.79
N LEU A 255 -8.00 -22.19 6.60
CA LEU A 255 -7.41 -21.95 5.29
C LEU A 255 -6.69 -23.16 4.68
N THR A 256 -6.70 -24.31 5.36
CA THR A 256 -5.99 -25.51 4.88
C THR A 256 -6.38 -25.86 3.45
N ARG A 257 -7.69 -25.95 3.15
CA ARG A 257 -8.15 -26.30 1.80
C ARG A 257 -7.74 -25.27 0.76
N HIS A 258 -7.87 -23.97 1.05
CA HIS A 258 -7.44 -22.91 0.14
C HIS A 258 -5.94 -23.00 -0.18
N LYS A 259 -5.09 -23.35 0.78
CA LYS A 259 -3.65 -23.54 0.56
C LYS A 259 -3.34 -24.75 -0.32
N GLU A 260 -4.06 -25.86 -0.11
CA GLU A 260 -3.92 -27.06 -0.94
C GLU A 260 -4.38 -26.84 -2.37
N LEU A 261 -5.46 -26.05 -2.55
CA LEU A 261 -5.98 -25.68 -3.86
C LEU A 261 -4.94 -24.98 -4.72
N LEU A 262 -4.05 -24.16 -4.14
CA LEU A 262 -2.98 -23.47 -4.90
C LEU A 262 -2.04 -24.42 -5.67
N ALA A 263 -1.95 -25.70 -5.26
CA ALA A 263 -1.12 -26.69 -5.93
C ALA A 263 -1.84 -27.42 -7.08
N VAL A 264 -3.17 -27.31 -7.17
CA VAL A 264 -4.01 -28.09 -8.09
C VAL A 264 -4.99 -27.26 -8.91
N LEU A 265 -5.19 -25.99 -8.58
CA LEU A 265 -6.04 -25.08 -9.33
C LEU A 265 -5.43 -24.81 -10.70
N GLU A 266 -6.25 -25.03 -11.74
CA GLU A 266 -5.95 -24.65 -13.11
C GLU A 266 -6.54 -23.28 -13.42
N ASP A 267 -5.92 -22.56 -14.36
CA ASP A 267 -6.33 -21.22 -14.80
C ASP A 267 -7.81 -21.17 -15.21
N GLU A 268 -8.25 -22.16 -16.01
CA GLU A 268 -9.64 -22.30 -16.44
C GLU A 268 -10.61 -22.43 -15.24
N THR A 269 -10.26 -23.25 -14.25
CA THR A 269 -11.06 -23.39 -13.02
C THR A 269 -11.15 -22.08 -12.25
N ILE A 270 -10.07 -21.30 -12.22
CA ILE A 270 -10.07 -20.00 -11.54
C ILE A 270 -11.07 -19.05 -12.21
N HIS A 271 -11.08 -19.00 -13.53
CA HIS A 271 -12.03 -18.17 -14.29
C HIS A 271 -13.47 -18.64 -14.12
N ASP A 272 -13.72 -19.95 -14.21
CA ASP A 272 -15.07 -20.53 -14.08
C ASP A 272 -15.68 -20.24 -12.71
N VAL A 273 -14.92 -20.47 -11.63
CA VAL A 273 -15.37 -20.20 -10.25
C VAL A 273 -15.60 -18.70 -10.04
N THR A 274 -14.71 -17.85 -10.56
CA THR A 274 -14.88 -16.38 -10.47
C THR A 274 -16.15 -15.92 -11.19
N ALA A 275 -16.41 -16.44 -12.40
CA ALA A 275 -17.63 -16.17 -13.15
C ALA A 275 -18.89 -16.59 -12.37
N TYR A 276 -18.87 -17.76 -11.72
CA TYR A 276 -19.97 -18.19 -10.85
C TYR A 276 -20.16 -17.25 -9.64
N LEU A 277 -19.09 -16.90 -8.93
CA LEU A 277 -19.18 -16.04 -7.75
C LEU A 277 -19.68 -14.62 -8.09
N GLU A 278 -19.39 -14.10 -9.30
CA GLU A 278 -19.94 -12.81 -9.76
C GLU A 278 -21.47 -12.82 -9.82
N THR A 279 -22.08 -13.98 -10.10
CA THR A 279 -23.55 -14.11 -10.17
C THR A 279 -24.23 -13.98 -8.80
N LEU A 280 -23.48 -14.12 -7.70
CA LEU A 280 -23.99 -14.13 -6.33
C LEU A 280 -24.11 -12.70 -5.76
N LYS A 281 -25.20 -12.03 -6.10
CA LYS A 281 -25.50 -10.62 -5.74
C LYS A 281 -26.27 -10.44 -4.44
#